data_AF-A0A945IFL5-F1
#
_entry.id   AF-A0A945IFL5-F1
#
_cell.length_a   1.000
_cell.length_b   1.000
_cell.length_c   1.000
_cell.angle_alpha   90.00
_cell.angle_beta   90.00
_cell.angle_gamma   90.00
#
_symmetry.space_group_name_H-M   'P 1'
#
loop_
_entity.id
_entity.type
_entity.pdbx_description
1 polymer ?
#
loop_
_entity_poly.entity_id
_entity_poly.type
_entity_poly.pdbx_seq_one_letter_code
_entity_poly.pdbx_strand_id
1 'polypeptide(L)'
;MTNSPRISLISFQNYAALVPVLFVFALILMIAGCGSSSSAPEISKDGVVIGVPDEEGVRLITNPASVYVIDDLETVGFKKNKQFDVDTVPGAIDIWYGFFQQQDIEVRFYESHAIALDKGVELAETVIARTAGQRDPLIPVVNLYPAYAVVGNTVMLCERQLATCEALITVLQ
;
A
#
# COMPACT_ATOMS: atom_id res chain seq x y z
N MET A 1 20.24 -27.01 -71.97
CA MET A 1 21.45 -26.94 -71.13
C MET A 1 21.18 -25.95 -70.01
N THR A 2 20.59 -26.41 -68.91
CA THR A 2 20.11 -25.57 -67.82
C THR A 2 21.15 -25.56 -66.69
N ASN A 3 21.58 -24.36 -66.34
CA ASN A 3 22.60 -24.05 -65.36
C ASN A 3 21.95 -24.00 -63.96
N SER A 4 22.35 -24.88 -63.04
CA SER A 4 21.93 -24.80 -61.63
C SER A 4 23.03 -24.13 -60.81
N PRO A 5 22.73 -23.13 -59.95
CA PRO A 5 23.72 -22.58 -59.05
C PRO A 5 23.92 -23.55 -57.87
N ARG A 6 25.18 -23.93 -57.62
CA ARG A 6 25.58 -24.61 -56.38
C ARG A 6 25.51 -23.61 -55.22
N ILE A 7 24.55 -23.81 -54.32
CA ILE A 7 24.50 -23.12 -53.04
C ILE A 7 25.64 -23.68 -52.18
N SER A 8 26.60 -22.83 -51.85
CA SER A 8 27.70 -23.15 -50.94
C SER A 8 27.18 -23.16 -49.51
N LEU A 9 27.23 -24.31 -48.85
CA LEU A 9 26.92 -24.46 -47.43
C LEU A 9 28.03 -23.76 -46.63
N ILE A 10 27.71 -22.60 -46.07
CA ILE A 10 28.55 -21.94 -45.08
C ILE A 10 28.57 -22.84 -43.84
N SER A 11 29.76 -23.34 -43.56
CA SER A 11 30.13 -24.17 -42.41
C SER A 11 29.60 -23.59 -41.09
N PHE A 12 28.81 -24.39 -40.37
CA PHE A 12 28.25 -24.12 -39.04
C PHE A 12 29.26 -24.32 -37.88
N GLN A 13 30.57 -24.15 -38.12
CA GLN A 13 31.57 -24.55 -37.12
C GLN A 13 31.74 -23.55 -35.95
N ASN A 14 31.20 -22.32 -36.03
CA ASN A 14 31.57 -21.25 -35.08
C ASN A 14 30.43 -20.71 -34.19
N TYR A 15 29.21 -21.28 -34.25
CA TYR A 15 28.10 -20.82 -33.40
C TYR A 15 28.18 -21.34 -31.96
N ALA A 16 28.92 -22.42 -31.71
CA ALA A 16 29.05 -23.02 -30.38
C ALA A 16 29.74 -22.08 -29.35
N ALA A 17 30.57 -21.13 -29.81
CA ALA A 17 31.23 -20.16 -28.95
C ALA A 17 30.43 -18.85 -28.76
N LEU A 18 29.42 -18.58 -29.60
CA LEU A 18 28.60 -17.37 -29.53
C LEU A 18 27.40 -17.53 -28.58
N VAL A 19 26.85 -18.74 -28.47
CA VAL A 19 25.74 -19.07 -27.55
C VAL A 19 26.07 -18.81 -26.07
N PRO A 20 27.23 -19.24 -25.52
CA PRO A 20 27.54 -18.97 -24.12
C PRO A 20 27.85 -17.48 -23.86
N VAL A 21 28.41 -16.75 -24.83
CA VAL A 21 28.70 -15.31 -24.71
C VAL A 21 27.42 -14.49 -24.65
N LEU A 22 26.41 -14.84 -25.45
CA LEU A 22 25.10 -14.19 -25.44
C LEU A 22 24.33 -14.48 -24.13
N PHE A 23 24.47 -15.69 -23.58
CA PHE A 23 23.87 -16.08 -22.31
C PHE A 23 24.53 -15.36 -21.11
N VAL A 24 25.85 -15.15 -21.15
CA VAL A 24 26.58 -14.36 -20.15
C VAL A 24 26.21 -12.87 -20.24
N PHE A 25 26.03 -12.32 -21.44
CA PHE A 25 25.63 -10.91 -21.62
C PHE A 25 24.17 -10.65 -21.17
N ALA A 26 23.27 -11.62 -21.37
CA ALA A 26 21.90 -11.57 -20.87
C ALA A 26 21.82 -11.63 -19.32
N LEU A 27 22.78 -12.30 -18.67
CA LEU A 27 22.84 -12.36 -17.21
C LEU A 27 23.29 -11.03 -16.56
N ILE A 28 24.08 -10.23 -17.28
CA ILE A 28 24.66 -8.98 -16.76
C ILE A 28 23.62 -7.83 -16.74
N LEU A 29 22.54 -7.92 -17.52
CA LEU A 29 21.48 -6.90 -17.58
C LEU A 29 20.49 -6.95 -16.40
N MET A 30 20.60 -7.92 -15.50
CA MET A 30 19.67 -8.08 -14.36
C MET A 30 20.10 -7.33 -13.08
N ILE A 31 21.14 -6.49 -13.12
CA ILE A 31 21.67 -5.81 -11.92
C ILE A 31 21.34 -4.31 -11.85
N ALA A 32 20.45 -3.81 -12.72
CA ALA A 32 19.94 -2.43 -12.62
C ALA A 32 18.46 -2.43 -12.24
N GLY A 33 18.18 -2.84 -11.01
CA GLY A 33 16.83 -2.84 -10.43
C GLY A 33 16.89 -2.66 -8.91
N CYS A 34 17.59 -1.62 -8.44
CA CYS A 34 17.48 -1.17 -7.06
C CYS A 34 16.98 0.28 -7.07
N GLY A 35 15.69 0.41 -6.77
CA GLY A 35 15.00 1.66 -6.55
C GLY A 35 13.96 1.45 -5.45
N SER A 36 14.41 0.90 -4.31
CA SER A 36 13.66 0.98 -3.07
C SER A 36 14.68 1.30 -2.00
N SER A 37 14.60 2.50 -1.44
CA SER A 37 15.33 2.85 -0.23
C SER A 37 14.77 1.96 0.88
N SER A 38 15.36 0.79 1.06
CA SER A 38 15.01 -0.13 2.12
C SER A 38 15.54 0.44 3.43
N SER A 39 14.72 1.25 4.09
CA SER A 39 14.79 1.40 5.54
C SER A 39 14.68 -0.01 6.13
N ALA A 40 15.61 -0.40 7.00
CA ALA A 40 15.45 -1.65 7.75
C ALA A 40 14.08 -1.61 8.47
N PRO A 41 13.38 -2.74 8.59
CA PRO A 41 12.12 -2.77 9.34
C PRO A 41 12.40 -2.30 10.77
N GLU A 42 11.83 -1.16 11.14
CA GLU A 42 11.90 -0.70 12.52
C GLU A 42 10.92 -1.52 13.33
N ILE A 43 11.40 -2.19 14.38
CA ILE A 43 10.56 -2.95 15.30
C ILE A 43 10.20 -2.00 16.44
N SER A 44 8.91 -1.72 16.61
CA SER A 44 8.43 -0.96 17.76
C SER A 44 8.72 -1.71 19.06
N LYS A 45 8.70 -1.02 20.20
CA LYS A 45 8.94 -1.65 21.52
C LYS A 45 7.98 -2.80 21.84
N ASP A 46 6.86 -2.90 21.14
CA ASP A 46 5.83 -3.92 21.27
C ASP A 46 5.89 -5.00 20.19
N GLY A 47 6.98 -5.07 19.40
CA GLY A 47 7.18 -6.10 18.38
C GLY A 47 6.44 -5.85 17.05
N VAL A 48 5.88 -4.66 16.85
CA VAL A 48 5.23 -4.28 15.58
C VAL A 48 6.30 -3.95 14.55
N VAL A 49 6.24 -4.62 13.40
CA VAL A 49 7.06 -4.28 12.22
C VAL A 49 6.50 -3.03 11.57
N ILE A 50 7.28 -1.95 11.56
CA ILE A 50 6.88 -0.67 10.96
C ILE A 50 7.18 -0.68 9.45
N GLY A 51 6.23 -0.16 8.67
CA GLY A 51 6.37 0.01 7.22
C GLY A 51 6.11 -1.25 6.39
N VAL A 52 5.61 -2.31 7.01
CA VAL A 52 5.20 -3.55 6.33
C VAL A 52 3.78 -3.91 6.78
N PRO A 53 2.86 -4.26 5.87
CA PRO A 53 1.56 -4.81 6.23
C PRO A 53 1.68 -6.07 7.11
N ASP A 54 0.66 -6.34 7.93
CA ASP A 54 0.56 -7.60 8.68
C ASP A 54 0.36 -8.81 7.77
N GLU A 55 0.40 -10.02 8.35
CA GLU A 55 0.30 -11.28 7.58
C GLU A 55 -1.03 -11.38 6.79
N GLU A 56 -2.11 -10.84 7.36
CA GLU A 56 -3.43 -10.78 6.72
C GLU A 56 -3.55 -9.66 5.68
N GLY A 57 -2.63 -8.69 5.65
CA GLY A 57 -2.65 -7.54 4.75
C GLY A 57 -3.80 -6.58 5.02
N VAL A 58 -4.24 -6.47 6.27
CA VAL A 58 -5.37 -5.61 6.69
C VAL A 58 -4.93 -4.51 7.65
N ARG A 59 -3.70 -4.55 8.16
CA ARG A 59 -3.12 -3.56 9.07
C ARG A 59 -1.78 -3.07 8.54
N LEU A 60 -1.54 -1.77 8.65
CA LEU A 60 -0.23 -1.17 8.41
C LEU A 60 0.06 -0.11 9.46
N ILE A 61 1.27 -0.09 10.01
CA ILE A 61 1.73 0.99 10.88
C ILE A 61 3.01 1.56 10.27
N THR A 62 3.04 2.86 10.00
CA THR A 62 4.16 3.51 9.30
C THR A 62 4.32 4.98 9.68
N ASN A 63 5.44 5.58 9.26
CA ASN A 63 5.77 7.00 9.43
C ASN A 63 5.56 7.55 10.86
N PRO A 64 6.11 6.91 11.91
CA PRO A 64 5.77 7.23 13.31
C PRO A 64 6.15 8.65 13.75
N ALA A 65 7.07 9.31 13.04
CA ALA A 65 7.50 10.68 13.31
C ALA A 65 6.62 11.75 12.64
N SER A 66 5.74 11.37 11.70
CA SER A 66 4.91 12.34 10.97
C SER A 66 3.71 12.81 11.80
N VAL A 67 3.34 14.07 11.59
CA VAL A 67 2.11 14.67 12.13
C VAL A 67 1.40 15.36 10.98
N TYR A 68 0.19 14.90 10.68
CA TYR A 68 -0.66 15.37 9.62
C TYR A 68 -1.91 16.07 10.18
N VAL A 69 -2.42 17.00 9.39
CA VAL A 69 -3.77 17.57 9.47
C VAL A 69 -4.50 17.34 8.15
N ILE A 70 -5.79 17.67 8.10
CA ILE A 70 -6.59 17.46 6.90
C ILE A 70 -6.05 18.21 5.67
N ASP A 71 -5.49 19.41 5.86
CA ASP A 71 -4.93 20.21 4.79
C ASP A 71 -3.76 19.48 4.08
N ASP A 72 -2.93 18.74 4.82
CA ASP A 72 -1.83 17.97 4.23
C ASP A 72 -2.35 16.91 3.27
N LEU A 73 -3.43 16.22 3.65
CA LEU A 73 -4.08 15.22 2.80
C LEU A 73 -4.73 15.86 1.57
N GLU A 74 -5.34 17.04 1.71
CA GLU A 74 -5.92 17.76 0.57
C GLU A 74 -4.86 18.17 -0.45
N THR A 75 -3.66 18.57 0.00
CA THR A 75 -2.57 18.97 -0.92
C THR A 75 -2.12 17.82 -1.84
N VAL A 76 -2.26 16.58 -1.38
CA VAL A 76 -1.89 15.38 -2.16
C VAL A 76 -3.07 14.76 -2.91
N GLY A 77 -4.25 15.39 -2.87
CA GLY A 77 -5.40 15.04 -3.69
C GLY A 77 -6.52 14.29 -2.96
N PHE A 78 -6.47 14.15 -1.64
CA PHE A 78 -7.64 13.74 -0.86
C PHE A 78 -8.73 14.80 -1.01
N LYS A 79 -9.98 14.37 -1.15
CA LYS A 79 -11.13 15.29 -1.23
C LYS A 79 -12.03 15.06 -0.04
N LYS A 80 -12.23 16.11 0.76
CA LYS A 80 -13.18 16.10 1.87
C LYS A 80 -14.61 15.91 1.37
N ASN A 81 -15.39 15.09 2.08
CA ASN A 81 -16.82 14.96 1.85
C ASN A 81 -17.60 15.35 3.09
N LYS A 82 -17.33 14.70 4.23
CA LYS A 82 -18.06 14.91 5.47
C LYS A 82 -17.12 14.88 6.66
N GLN A 83 -17.21 15.91 7.50
CA GLN A 83 -16.60 15.89 8.84
C GLN A 83 -17.50 15.12 9.80
N PHE A 84 -16.90 14.30 10.66
CA PHE A 84 -17.61 13.62 11.74
C PHE A 84 -17.31 14.25 13.09
N ASP A 85 -18.20 13.99 14.05
CA ASP A 85 -18.03 14.43 15.43
C ASP A 85 -16.98 13.55 16.15
N VAL A 86 -16.10 14.20 16.90
CA VAL A 86 -15.04 13.54 17.70
C VAL A 86 -15.57 12.91 18.98
N ASP A 87 -16.77 13.31 19.45
CA ASP A 87 -17.34 12.90 20.74
C ASP A 87 -17.45 11.37 20.92
N THR A 88 -17.54 10.63 19.81
CA THR A 88 -17.68 9.16 19.82
C THR A 88 -16.37 8.40 19.57
N VAL A 89 -15.27 9.10 19.33
CA VAL A 89 -13.95 8.52 19.00
C VAL A 89 -12.91 9.11 19.96
N PRO A 90 -12.65 8.46 21.11
CA PRO A 90 -11.78 8.99 22.14
C PRO A 90 -10.39 9.33 21.60
N GLY A 91 -9.90 10.52 21.97
CA GLY A 91 -8.58 11.01 21.60
C GLY A 91 -8.47 11.56 20.18
N ALA A 92 -9.49 11.40 19.32
CA ALA A 92 -9.51 12.05 18.02
C ALA A 92 -9.70 13.56 18.19
N ILE A 93 -8.93 14.33 17.42
CA ILE A 93 -9.01 15.80 17.38
C ILE A 93 -9.71 16.31 16.12
N ASP A 94 -9.75 15.49 15.06
CA ASP A 94 -10.49 15.77 13.84
C ASP A 94 -10.79 14.46 13.09
N ILE A 95 -11.93 14.40 12.40
CA ILE A 95 -12.36 13.19 11.67
C ILE A 95 -13.03 13.57 10.36
N TRP A 96 -12.56 12.98 9.27
CA TRP A 96 -13.10 13.22 7.94
C TRP A 96 -13.36 11.92 7.20
N TYR A 97 -14.56 11.82 6.65
CA TYR A 97 -14.84 10.96 5.51
C TYR A 97 -14.59 11.74 4.21
N GLY A 98 -13.87 11.11 3.30
CA GLY A 98 -13.60 11.65 1.98
C GLY A 98 -13.13 10.55 1.04
N PHE A 99 -12.55 10.96 -0.07
CA PHE A 99 -12.14 10.03 -1.11
C PHE A 99 -10.80 10.41 -1.73
N PHE A 100 -10.03 9.40 -2.04
CA PHE A 100 -8.78 9.48 -2.78
C PHE A 100 -8.80 8.44 -3.90
N GLN A 101 -8.48 8.85 -5.14
CA GLN A 101 -8.50 7.96 -6.30
C GLN A 101 -9.79 7.12 -6.47
N GLN A 102 -10.96 7.76 -6.25
CA GLN A 102 -12.28 7.11 -6.34
C GLN A 102 -12.50 5.99 -5.31
N GLN A 103 -11.72 5.97 -4.24
CA GLN A 103 -11.93 5.10 -3.10
C GLN A 103 -12.16 5.93 -1.84
N ASP A 104 -13.06 5.46 -1.01
CA ASP A 104 -13.46 6.05 0.25
C ASP A 104 -12.40 5.80 1.33
N ILE A 105 -12.10 6.84 2.11
CA ILE A 105 -11.22 6.75 3.27
C ILE A 105 -11.82 7.61 4.39
N GLU A 106 -11.93 7.02 5.58
CA GLU A 106 -12.16 7.79 6.79
C GLU A 106 -10.82 8.01 7.50
N VAL A 107 -10.47 9.26 7.75
CA VAL A 107 -9.24 9.64 8.45
C VAL A 107 -9.58 10.22 9.81
N ARG A 108 -8.88 9.75 10.84
CA ARG A 108 -9.02 10.17 12.23
C ARG A 108 -7.67 10.68 12.69
N PHE A 109 -7.60 11.96 13.00
CA PHE A 109 -6.39 12.62 13.46
C PHE A 109 -6.32 12.58 14.98
N TYR A 110 -5.13 12.33 15.50
CA TYR A 110 -4.81 12.34 16.93
C TYR A 110 -3.69 13.36 17.20
N GLU A 111 -3.45 13.67 18.48
CA GLU A 111 -2.39 14.61 18.86
C GLU A 111 -0.98 14.09 18.51
N SER A 112 -0.77 12.77 18.53
CA SER A 112 0.50 12.14 18.16
C SER A 112 0.33 10.69 17.73
N HIS A 113 1.39 10.10 17.16
CA HIS A 113 1.43 8.68 16.83
C HIS A 113 1.16 7.77 18.03
N ALA A 114 1.70 8.11 19.20
CA ALA A 114 1.48 7.34 20.42
C ALA A 114 -0.01 7.31 20.83
N ILE A 115 -0.71 8.44 20.69
CA ILE A 115 -2.15 8.51 20.98
C ILE A 115 -2.97 7.79 19.90
N ALA A 116 -2.56 7.87 18.62
CA ALA A 116 -3.18 7.11 17.54
C ALA A 116 -3.11 5.60 17.79
N LEU A 117 -1.98 5.10 18.30
CA LEU A 117 -1.82 3.70 18.71
C LEU A 117 -2.68 3.36 19.94
N ASP A 118 -2.58 4.16 21.01
CA ASP A 118 -3.23 3.88 22.31
C ASP A 118 -4.76 4.01 22.26
N LYS A 119 -5.30 4.93 21.46
CA LYS A 119 -6.75 5.23 21.43
C LYS A 119 -7.42 4.93 20.10
N GLY A 120 -6.68 4.97 19.00
CA GLY A 120 -7.25 4.77 17.66
C GLY A 120 -7.32 3.32 17.22
N VAL A 121 -6.32 2.51 17.57
CA VAL A 121 -6.22 1.12 17.07
C VAL A 121 -7.36 0.25 17.54
N GLU A 122 -7.73 0.27 18.82
CA GLU A 122 -8.83 -0.57 19.34
C GLU A 122 -10.16 -0.32 18.61
N LEU A 123 -10.45 0.95 18.30
CA LEU A 123 -11.63 1.31 17.53
C LEU A 123 -11.53 0.91 16.06
N ALA A 124 -10.33 1.00 15.46
CA ALA A 124 -10.10 0.53 14.10
C ALA A 124 -10.26 -0.99 13.99
N GLU A 125 -9.72 -1.76 14.94
CA GLU A 125 -9.93 -3.21 15.07
C GLU A 125 -11.41 -3.55 15.14
N THR A 126 -12.17 -2.81 15.96
CA THR A 126 -13.62 -2.98 16.06
C THR A 126 -14.33 -2.72 14.75
N VAL A 127 -13.84 -1.78 13.91
CA VAL A 127 -14.43 -1.50 12.59
C VAL A 127 -14.12 -2.61 11.60
N ILE A 128 -12.86 -3.05 11.49
CA ILE A 128 -12.48 -4.08 10.53
C ILE A 128 -13.05 -5.46 10.89
N ALA A 129 -13.26 -5.74 12.19
CA ALA A 129 -13.88 -6.96 12.66
C ALA A 129 -15.40 -7.03 12.41
N ARG A 130 -16.04 -5.94 11.96
CA ARG A 130 -17.48 -5.97 11.64
C ARG A 130 -17.72 -6.93 10.48
N THR A 131 -18.42 -8.02 10.77
CA THR A 131 -18.89 -8.91 9.72
C THR A 131 -19.89 -8.17 8.85
N ALA A 132 -19.71 -8.34 7.55
CA ALA A 132 -20.71 -8.06 6.55
C ALA A 132 -22.10 -8.54 7.02
N GLY A 133 -23.02 -7.62 7.29
CA GLY A 133 -24.38 -7.99 7.66
C GLY A 133 -25.11 -8.68 6.49
N GLN A 134 -26.23 -9.33 6.76
CA GLN A 134 -27.16 -9.73 5.70
C GLN A 134 -28.49 -9.04 5.97
N ARG A 135 -28.66 -7.86 5.37
CA ARG A 135 -29.96 -7.16 5.37
C ARG A 135 -30.91 -7.76 4.32
N ASP A 136 -30.36 -8.34 3.26
CA ASP A 136 -31.07 -8.95 2.14
C ASP A 136 -30.38 -10.29 1.76
N PRO A 137 -31.11 -11.40 1.57
CA PRO A 137 -30.53 -12.67 1.13
C PRO A 137 -29.80 -12.60 -0.22
N LEU A 138 -30.18 -11.67 -1.09
CA LEU A 138 -29.68 -11.50 -2.46
C LEU A 138 -28.57 -10.45 -2.57
N ILE A 139 -28.32 -9.64 -1.53
CA ILE A 139 -27.32 -8.57 -1.54
C ILE A 139 -26.43 -8.70 -0.29
N PRO A 140 -25.18 -9.17 -0.42
CA PRO A 140 -24.25 -9.20 0.69
C PRO A 140 -23.92 -7.77 1.14
N VAL A 141 -24.12 -7.44 2.42
CA VAL A 141 -23.71 -6.14 2.96
C VAL A 141 -22.23 -6.24 3.29
N VAL A 142 -21.34 -5.85 2.37
CA VAL A 142 -19.89 -5.89 2.64
C VAL A 142 -19.51 -4.92 3.78
N ASN A 143 -18.51 -5.28 4.59
CA ASN A 143 -17.87 -4.31 5.47
C ASN A 143 -17.19 -3.26 4.60
N LEU A 144 -17.57 -1.99 4.77
CA LEU A 144 -17.03 -0.89 3.98
C LEU A 144 -15.52 -0.71 4.22
N TYR A 145 -15.08 -0.92 5.46
CA TYR A 145 -13.70 -0.74 5.90
C TYR A 145 -13.16 -2.03 6.51
N PRO A 146 -12.68 -2.99 5.70
CA PRO A 146 -12.11 -4.25 6.19
C PRO A 146 -10.62 -4.13 6.55
N ALA A 147 -10.00 -2.96 6.38
CA ALA A 147 -8.59 -2.73 6.66
C ALA A 147 -8.36 -1.31 7.23
N TYR A 148 -7.24 -1.12 7.93
CA TYR A 148 -6.82 0.20 8.42
C TYR A 148 -5.30 0.39 8.36
N ALA A 149 -4.87 1.65 8.33
CA ALA A 149 -3.47 2.02 8.47
C ALA A 149 -3.29 3.10 9.56
N VAL A 150 -2.18 3.05 10.29
CA VAL A 150 -1.72 4.11 11.19
C VAL A 150 -0.50 4.77 10.55
N VAL A 151 -0.59 6.07 10.29
CA VAL A 151 0.40 6.83 9.54
C VAL A 151 0.70 8.10 10.33
N GLY A 152 1.82 8.10 11.06
CA GLY A 152 2.08 9.18 12.02
C GLY A 152 0.96 9.30 13.05
N ASN A 153 0.41 10.49 13.25
CA ASN A 153 -0.72 10.73 14.15
C ASN A 153 -2.11 10.37 13.59
N THR A 154 -2.21 9.75 12.41
CA THR A 154 -3.48 9.53 11.72
C THR A 154 -3.83 8.05 11.62
N VAL A 155 -5.06 7.70 11.96
CA VAL A 155 -5.65 6.38 11.65
C VAL A 155 -6.53 6.53 10.42
N MET A 156 -6.29 5.71 9.40
CA MET A 156 -7.04 5.66 8.15
C MET A 156 -7.83 4.35 8.06
N LEU A 157 -9.14 4.42 7.87
CA LEU A 157 -9.97 3.26 7.54
C LEU A 157 -10.09 3.15 6.01
N CYS A 158 -9.70 2.00 5.47
CA CYS A 158 -9.47 1.83 4.04
C CYS A 158 -10.67 1.15 3.38
N GLU A 159 -11.25 1.76 2.34
CA GLU A 159 -12.31 1.10 1.58
C GLU A 159 -11.79 -0.20 0.97
N ARG A 160 -12.54 -1.29 1.22
CA ARG A 160 -12.41 -2.64 0.64
C ARG A 160 -11.09 -3.39 0.88
N GLN A 161 -9.95 -2.72 1.00
CA GLN A 161 -8.63 -3.31 1.19
C GLN A 161 -7.60 -2.27 1.62
N LEU A 162 -6.50 -2.73 2.21
CA LEU A 162 -5.41 -1.88 2.72
C LEU A 162 -4.76 -1.00 1.62
N ALA A 163 -4.66 -1.52 0.40
CA ALA A 163 -4.05 -0.82 -0.74
C ALA A 163 -4.68 0.55 -1.04
N THR A 164 -5.95 0.76 -0.67
CA THR A 164 -6.62 2.06 -0.76
C THR A 164 -5.89 3.12 0.07
N CYS A 165 -5.51 2.79 1.32
CA CYS A 165 -4.75 3.70 2.16
C CYS A 165 -3.29 3.79 1.72
N GLU A 166 -2.66 2.68 1.29
CA GLU A 166 -1.26 2.69 0.81
C GLU A 166 -1.06 3.65 -0.36
N ALA A 167 -2.04 3.74 -1.27
CA ALA A 167 -2.01 4.70 -2.37
C ALA A 167 -1.94 6.16 -1.89
N LEU A 168 -2.68 6.51 -0.83
CA LEU A 168 -2.63 7.83 -0.21
C LEU A 168 -1.32 8.04 0.55
N ILE A 169 -0.88 7.04 1.32
CA ILE A 169 0.38 7.09 2.09
C ILE A 169 1.59 7.35 1.19
N THR A 170 1.60 6.73 0.00
CA THR A 170 2.70 6.86 -0.95
C THR A 170 2.90 8.31 -1.42
N VAL A 171 1.82 9.11 -1.47
CA VAL A 171 1.89 10.51 -1.89
C VAL A 171 2.03 11.49 -0.73
N LEU A 172 1.90 11.03 0.53
CA LEU A 172 2.03 11.83 1.75
C LEU A 172 3.48 11.96 2.28
N GLN A 173 4.45 11.31 1.62
CA GLN A 173 5.85 11.22 2.06
C GLN A 173 6.61 12.55 2.03
#